data_AF-A0A250XE40-F1
#
_entry.id   AF-A0A250XE40-F1
#
_cell.length_a   1.000
_cell.length_b   1.000
_cell.length_c   1.000
_cell.angle_alpha   90.00
_cell.angle_beta   90.00
_cell.angle_gamma   90.00
#
_symmetry.space_group_name_H-M   'P 1'
#
loop_
_entity.id
_entity.type
_entity.pdbx_description
1 polymer ?
#
loop_
_entity_poly.entity_id
_entity_poly.type
_entity_poly.pdbx_seq_one_letter_code
_entity_poly.pdbx_strand_id
1 'polypeptide(L)'
;MGLHGPAWACMGLLANVSCQLSIPVCWNLQTEQYETTQENIFRLYLPNQSYTYDLIVVNTGFHDLQVCDEVEYGRSVQHYFNQISTYAKAHGSTVMFVSLTRVMENKVPQEWKNATSNKRVQMFNAKARTACQALNLHFIDMYSLSRMVPDSLFSDAIHIGNVLNIYYTWASRLIWMTYEMLLTEP
;
A
#
# COMPACT_ATOMS: atom_id res chain seq x y z
N MET A 1 -27.72 -17.19 -18.87
CA MET A 1 -27.83 -15.71 -18.97
C MET A 1 -26.76 -15.13 -18.07
N GLY A 2 -25.54 -15.01 -18.59
CA GLY A 2 -24.39 -14.46 -17.88
C GLY A 2 -24.14 -13.05 -18.41
N LEU A 3 -24.16 -12.06 -17.53
CA LEU A 3 -23.76 -10.71 -17.85
C LEU A 3 -22.23 -10.63 -17.77
N HIS A 4 -21.60 -10.61 -18.94
CA HIS A 4 -20.28 -10.02 -19.12
C HIS A 4 -20.40 -8.50 -18.90
N GLY A 5 -19.63 -7.95 -17.96
CA GLY A 5 -19.34 -6.53 -17.88
C GLY A 5 -17.99 -6.22 -18.54
N PRO A 6 -17.84 -5.12 -19.30
CA PRO A 6 -16.65 -4.86 -20.11
C PRO A 6 -15.49 -4.24 -19.32
N ALA A 7 -14.30 -4.40 -19.91
CA ALA A 7 -13.04 -3.77 -19.56
C ALA A 7 -13.13 -2.24 -19.45
N TRP A 8 -12.37 -1.66 -18.51
CA TRP A 8 -12.06 -0.24 -18.47
C TRP A 8 -10.55 -0.04 -18.47
N ALA A 9 -10.08 0.55 -19.57
CA ALA A 9 -8.75 1.12 -19.69
C ALA A 9 -8.71 2.50 -19.00
N CYS A 10 -7.55 2.89 -18.47
CA CYS A 10 -7.22 4.29 -18.33
C CYS A 10 -5.77 4.52 -18.78
N MET A 11 -5.63 4.99 -20.02
CA MET A 11 -4.42 5.63 -20.53
C MET A 11 -4.25 7.00 -19.88
N GLY A 12 -3.05 7.29 -19.39
CA GLY A 12 -2.63 8.62 -18.96
C GLY A 12 -1.20 8.88 -19.41
N LEU A 13 -1.05 9.43 -20.61
CA LEU A 13 0.20 9.95 -21.16
C LEU A 13 0.22 11.45 -20.85
N LEU A 14 1.12 11.91 -19.97
CA LEU A 14 1.49 13.33 -19.91
C LEU A 14 2.99 13.48 -19.68
N ALA A 15 3.61 14.13 -20.66
CA ALA A 15 4.97 14.59 -20.68
C ALA A 15 5.13 15.90 -19.89
N ASN A 16 6.35 16.08 -19.37
CA ASN A 16 7.04 17.31 -18.98
C ASN A 16 6.51 18.11 -17.78
N VAL A 17 7.17 17.95 -16.61
CA VAL A 17 8.19 18.90 -16.12
C VAL A 17 9.23 18.15 -15.24
N SER A 18 10.45 18.08 -15.77
CA SER A 18 11.79 17.85 -15.19
C SER A 18 11.95 17.42 -13.71
N CYS A 19 11.96 16.11 -13.47
CA CYS A 19 13.11 15.33 -12.98
C CYS A 19 12.72 13.86 -13.18
N GLN A 20 12.93 13.35 -14.39
CA GLN A 20 12.60 11.96 -14.72
C GLN A 20 13.61 11.04 -14.04
N LEU A 21 13.32 10.64 -12.81
CA LEU A 21 13.73 9.33 -12.33
C LEU A 21 13.02 8.30 -13.22
N SER A 22 13.69 7.86 -14.29
CA SER A 22 13.26 6.74 -15.11
C SER A 22 13.47 5.43 -14.35
N ILE A 23 12.81 5.30 -13.21
CA ILE A 23 12.78 4.05 -12.46
C ILE A 23 11.67 3.22 -13.07
N PRO A 24 11.95 1.99 -13.56
CA PRO A 24 10.90 1.09 -13.99
C PRO A 24 10.04 0.72 -12.78
N VAL A 25 8.92 1.40 -12.61
CA VAL A 25 7.89 1.01 -11.65
C VAL A 25 7.08 -0.10 -12.32
N CYS A 26 7.19 -1.32 -11.81
CA CYS A 26 6.34 -2.43 -12.25
C CYS A 26 4.93 -2.22 -11.66
N TRP A 27 4.03 -1.62 -12.45
CA TRP A 27 2.68 -1.24 -12.01
C TRP A 27 1.63 -2.36 -12.08
N ASN A 28 1.97 -3.58 -12.52
CA ASN A 28 0.98 -4.62 -12.77
C ASN A 28 1.36 -5.96 -12.14
N LEU A 29 0.56 -6.42 -11.18
CA LEU A 29 0.41 -7.85 -10.94
C LEU A 29 -1.03 -8.18 -10.48
N GLN A 30 -1.95 -8.10 -11.44
CA GLN A 30 -3.13 -8.97 -11.46
C GLN A 30 -2.99 -9.84 -12.71
N THR A 31 -2.54 -11.09 -12.54
CA THR A 31 -2.51 -12.08 -13.61
C THR A 31 -3.60 -13.11 -13.34
N GLU A 32 -4.44 -13.42 -14.33
CA GLU A 32 -5.50 -14.44 -14.26
C GLU A 32 -5.00 -15.86 -13.93
N GLN A 33 -3.68 -16.10 -13.98
CA GLN A 33 -3.06 -17.42 -13.88
C GLN A 33 -2.55 -17.79 -12.48
N TYR A 34 -2.57 -16.86 -11.53
CA TYR A 34 -2.18 -17.12 -10.16
C TYR A 34 -3.22 -16.47 -9.25
N GLU A 35 -3.84 -17.25 -8.37
CA GLU A 35 -4.40 -16.71 -7.14
C GLU A 35 -3.22 -16.15 -6.33
N THR A 36 -2.78 -14.93 -6.65
CA THR A 36 -1.70 -14.28 -5.92
C THR A 36 -2.28 -13.78 -4.61
N THR A 37 -2.23 -14.61 -3.57
CA THR A 37 -2.14 -14.07 -2.22
C THR A 37 -0.91 -13.15 -2.18
N GLN A 38 -0.93 -12.07 -1.40
CA GLN A 38 0.13 -11.05 -1.43
C GLN A 38 1.52 -11.64 -1.12
N GLU A 39 1.55 -12.77 -0.42
CA GLU A 39 2.72 -13.58 -0.10
C GLU A 39 3.39 -14.17 -1.34
N ASN A 40 2.63 -14.52 -2.39
CA ASN A 40 3.18 -15.11 -3.61
C ASN A 40 4.08 -14.13 -4.37
N ILE A 41 3.90 -12.82 -4.18
CA ILE A 41 4.80 -11.80 -4.74
C ILE A 41 6.23 -12.03 -4.21
N PHE A 42 6.40 -12.19 -2.90
CA PHE A 42 7.72 -12.32 -2.27
C PHE A 42 8.28 -13.73 -2.33
N ARG A 43 7.42 -14.75 -2.37
CA ARG A 43 7.85 -16.16 -2.37
C ARG A 43 8.13 -16.70 -3.77
N LEU A 44 7.42 -16.20 -4.78
CA LEU A 44 7.49 -16.73 -6.15
C LEU A 44 7.92 -15.68 -7.16
N TYR A 45 7.32 -14.48 -7.16
CA TYR A 45 7.60 -13.52 -8.23
C TYR A 45 8.96 -12.84 -8.11
N LEU A 46 9.22 -12.17 -6.98
CA LEU A 46 10.44 -11.38 -6.78
C LEU A 46 11.73 -12.22 -6.81
N PRO A 47 11.79 -13.45 -6.25
CA PRO A 47 12.99 -14.29 -6.34
C PRO A 47 13.31 -14.76 -7.77
N ASN A 48 12.33 -14.74 -8.69
CA ASN A 48 12.51 -15.15 -10.08
C ASN A 48 12.85 -13.96 -11.01
N GLN A 49 13.03 -12.75 -10.47
CA GLN A 49 13.50 -11.60 -11.24
C GLN A 49 15.04 -11.61 -11.34
N SER A 50 15.58 -11.11 -12.44
CA SER A 50 17.03 -11.01 -12.67
C SER A 50 17.67 -9.79 -11.99
N TYR A 51 16.88 -8.94 -11.34
CA TYR A 51 17.31 -7.70 -10.72
C TYR A 51 16.88 -7.65 -9.25
N THR A 52 17.67 -6.96 -8.45
CA THR A 52 17.37 -6.67 -7.04
C THR A 52 16.66 -5.32 -6.92
N TYR A 53 15.84 -5.18 -5.88
CA TYR A 53 15.13 -3.94 -5.58
C TYR A 53 15.79 -3.25 -4.39
N ASP A 54 16.09 -1.96 -4.50
CA ASP A 54 16.67 -1.22 -3.38
C ASP A 54 15.60 -0.80 -2.36
N LEU A 55 14.36 -0.64 -2.81
CA LEU A 55 13.21 -0.23 -2.00
C LEU A 55 11.97 -1.06 -2.32
N ILE A 56 11.32 -1.58 -1.28
CA ILE A 56 10.03 -2.28 -1.34
C ILE A 56 9.03 -1.44 -0.54
N VAL A 57 7.99 -0.94 -1.21
CA VAL A 57 6.90 -0.20 -0.58
C VAL A 57 5.66 -1.07 -0.50
N VAL A 58 5.08 -1.20 0.68
CA VAL A 58 3.94 -2.09 0.94
C VAL A 58 2.77 -1.29 1.48
N ASN A 59 1.63 -1.36 0.81
CA ASN A 59 0.34 -0.88 1.31
C ASN A 59 -0.67 -2.04 1.24
N THR A 60 -1.17 -2.48 2.39
CA THR A 60 -2.15 -3.55 2.47
C THR A 60 -2.97 -3.44 3.77
N GLY A 61 -4.12 -4.10 3.82
CA GLY A 61 -4.96 -4.19 5.01
C GLY A 61 -6.40 -3.71 4.84
N PHE A 62 -6.76 -3.07 3.72
CA PHE A 62 -8.12 -2.54 3.54
C PHE A 62 -9.19 -3.64 3.45
N HIS A 63 -8.90 -4.73 2.75
CA HIS A 63 -9.82 -5.87 2.67
C HIS A 63 -9.89 -6.63 4.00
N ASP A 64 -8.79 -6.69 4.76
CA ASP A 64 -8.74 -7.32 6.08
C ASP A 64 -9.67 -6.63 7.09
N LEU A 65 -9.95 -5.33 6.93
CA LEU A 65 -10.91 -4.61 7.78
C LEU A 65 -12.28 -5.29 7.80
N GLN A 66 -12.66 -5.95 6.70
CA GLN A 66 -13.97 -6.58 6.54
C GLN A 66 -14.04 -7.98 7.15
N VAL A 67 -12.91 -8.69 7.21
CA VAL A 67 -12.88 -10.14 7.45
C VAL A 67 -12.10 -10.54 8.71
N CYS A 68 -11.17 -9.71 9.17
CA CYS A 68 -10.32 -10.02 10.32
C CYS A 68 -10.69 -9.18 11.53
N ASP A 69 -10.65 -9.76 12.73
CA ASP A 69 -10.57 -8.98 13.95
C ASP A 69 -9.15 -8.41 14.20
N GLU A 70 -8.97 -7.68 15.29
CA GLU A 70 -7.69 -7.06 15.65
C GLU A 70 -6.56 -8.10 15.85
N VAL A 71 -6.87 -9.25 16.43
CA VAL A 71 -5.89 -10.29 16.77
C VAL A 71 -5.49 -11.07 15.52
N GLU A 72 -6.47 -11.44 14.69
CA GLU A 72 -6.27 -12.09 13.40
C GLU A 72 -5.44 -11.22 12.47
N TYR A 73 -5.80 -9.94 12.33
CA TYR A 73 -5.03 -9.00 11.52
C TYR A 73 -3.61 -8.87 12.05
N GLY A 74 -3.41 -8.73 13.37
CA GLY A 74 -2.09 -8.65 14.00
C GLY A 74 -1.20 -9.86 13.68
N ARG A 75 -1.75 -11.07 13.71
CA ARG A 75 -1.02 -12.29 13.32
C ARG A 75 -0.71 -12.32 11.83
N SER A 76 -1.68 -11.94 10.99
CA SER A 76 -1.54 -11.88 9.54
C SER A 76 -0.41 -10.94 9.12
N VAL A 77 -0.45 -9.68 9.58
CA VAL A 77 0.59 -8.69 9.22
C VAL A 77 1.97 -9.06 9.78
N GLN A 78 2.04 -9.65 10.97
CA GLN A 78 3.31 -10.13 11.51
C GLN A 78 3.91 -11.25 10.64
N HIS A 79 3.09 -12.20 10.20
CA HIS A 79 3.52 -13.26 9.29
C HIS A 79 4.00 -12.70 7.97
N TYR A 80 3.19 -11.85 7.35
CA TYR A 80 3.47 -11.22 6.06
C TYR A 80 4.76 -10.37 6.12
N PHE A 81 4.90 -9.50 7.12
CA PHE A 81 6.10 -8.68 7.27
C PHE A 81 7.36 -9.49 7.57
N ASN A 82 7.24 -10.62 8.26
CA ASN A 82 8.38 -11.52 8.46
C ASN A 82 8.88 -12.12 7.13
N GLN A 83 7.96 -12.48 6.22
CA GLN A 83 8.35 -12.97 4.89
C GLN A 83 9.05 -11.87 4.08
N ILE A 84 8.48 -10.66 4.04
CA ILE A 84 9.08 -9.53 3.32
C ILE A 84 10.44 -9.15 3.92
N SER A 85 10.56 -9.10 5.25
CA SER A 85 11.81 -8.80 5.95
C SER A 85 12.90 -9.84 5.63
N THR A 86 12.52 -11.12 5.56
CA THR A 86 13.45 -12.21 5.19
C THR A 86 13.96 -12.03 3.77
N TYR A 87 13.06 -11.76 2.81
CA TYR A 87 13.44 -11.48 1.43
C TYR A 87 14.35 -10.25 1.35
N ALA A 88 13.96 -9.14 1.98
CA ALA A 88 14.67 -7.87 1.92
C ALA A 88 16.09 -7.98 2.51
N LYS A 89 16.25 -8.65 3.65
CA LYS A 89 17.58 -8.90 4.25
C LYS A 89 18.49 -9.71 3.33
N ALA A 90 17.94 -10.72 2.64
CA ALA A 90 18.70 -11.55 1.72
C ALA A 90 19.18 -10.79 0.47
N HIS A 91 18.48 -9.72 0.08
CA HIS A 91 18.75 -8.96 -1.15
C HIS A 91 19.25 -7.53 -0.90
N GLY A 92 19.47 -7.14 0.36
CA GLY A 92 19.91 -5.80 0.72
C GLY A 92 18.86 -4.70 0.46
N SER A 93 17.57 -5.05 0.45
CA SER A 93 16.48 -4.11 0.18
C SER A 93 16.01 -3.38 1.46
N THR A 94 15.62 -2.11 1.32
CA THR A 94 14.86 -1.39 2.34
C THR A 94 13.37 -1.68 2.20
N VAL A 95 12.66 -1.85 3.33
CA VAL A 95 11.20 -2.06 3.33
C VAL A 95 10.51 -0.92 4.04
N MET A 96 9.52 -0.34 3.35
CA MET A 96 8.63 0.68 3.89
C MET A 96 7.19 0.19 3.85
N PHE A 97 6.57 0.05 5.02
CA PHE A 97 5.13 -0.10 5.10
C PHE A 97 4.48 1.28 5.14
N VAL A 98 3.54 1.53 4.24
CA VAL A 98 2.73 2.74 4.24
C VAL A 98 1.34 2.38 4.76
N SER A 99 0.91 3.09 5.81
CA SER A 99 -0.30 2.74 6.56
C SER A 99 -1.58 2.88 5.74
N LEU A 100 -2.68 2.32 6.24
CA LEU A 100 -4.01 2.53 5.66
C LEU A 100 -4.38 4.01 5.75
N THR A 101 -4.95 4.56 4.68
CA THR A 101 -5.52 5.91 4.67
C THR A 101 -6.82 5.98 5.46
N ARG A 102 -7.25 7.19 5.80
CA ARG A 102 -8.58 7.41 6.37
C ARG A 102 -9.66 6.97 5.39
N VAL A 103 -10.80 6.56 5.95
CA VAL A 103 -12.02 6.28 5.19
C VAL A 103 -13.00 7.44 5.29
N MET A 104 -13.76 7.63 4.21
CA MET A 104 -14.91 8.53 4.14
C MET A 104 -16.13 7.83 4.73
N GLU A 105 -16.28 7.86 6.06
CA GLU A 105 -17.34 7.11 6.78
C GLU A 105 -18.76 7.43 6.30
N ASN A 106 -19.01 8.66 5.84
CA ASN A 106 -20.29 9.06 5.26
C ASN A 106 -20.59 8.42 3.89
N LYS A 107 -19.57 7.89 3.21
CA LYS A 107 -19.69 7.14 1.94
C LYS A 107 -19.65 5.63 2.13
N VAL A 108 -19.43 5.12 3.35
CA VAL A 108 -19.41 3.68 3.63
C VAL A 108 -20.82 3.10 3.50
N PRO A 109 -21.03 2.06 2.67
CA PRO A 109 -22.31 1.37 2.56
C PRO A 109 -22.82 0.88 3.91
N GLN A 110 -24.15 0.88 4.10
CA GLN A 110 -24.76 0.62 5.42
C GLN A 110 -24.37 -0.77 5.96
N GLU A 111 -24.29 -1.76 5.09
CA GLU A 111 -23.86 -3.13 5.36
C GLU A 111 -22.40 -3.23 5.86
N TRP A 112 -21.56 -2.23 5.59
CA TRP A 112 -20.15 -2.24 5.92
C TRP A 112 -19.77 -1.25 7.02
N LYS A 113 -20.68 -0.41 7.51
CA LYS A 113 -20.38 0.63 8.54
C LYS A 113 -19.80 0.07 9.83
N ASN A 114 -20.18 -1.15 10.23
CA ASN A 114 -19.64 -1.79 11.43
C ASN A 114 -18.21 -2.31 11.23
N ALA A 115 -17.85 -2.66 9.99
CA ALA A 115 -16.54 -3.22 9.65
C ALA A 115 -15.56 -2.15 9.16
N THR A 116 -16.03 -1.11 8.46
CA THR A 116 -15.17 -0.08 7.85
C THR A 116 -15.37 1.25 8.56
N SER A 117 -14.44 1.59 9.45
CA SER A 117 -14.41 2.86 10.18
C SER A 117 -12.97 3.34 10.39
N ASN A 118 -12.80 4.64 10.58
CA ASN A 118 -11.52 5.25 10.91
C ASN A 118 -10.95 4.72 12.23
N LYS A 119 -11.82 4.40 13.20
CA LYS A 119 -11.42 3.71 14.44
C LYS A 119 -10.74 2.37 14.14
N ARG A 120 -11.33 1.56 13.26
CA ARG A 120 -10.76 0.24 12.90
C ARG A 120 -9.49 0.39 12.07
N VAL A 121 -9.45 1.36 11.15
CA VAL A 121 -8.25 1.72 10.38
C VAL A 121 -7.09 2.06 11.31
N GLN A 122 -7.30 2.92 12.31
CA GLN A 122 -6.26 3.29 13.26
C GLN A 122 -5.79 2.12 14.12
N MET A 123 -6.72 1.25 14.54
CA MET A 123 -6.41 0.02 15.28
C MET A 123 -5.52 -0.92 14.44
N PHE A 124 -5.84 -1.13 13.17
CA PHE A 124 -5.03 -1.93 12.25
C PHE A 124 -3.67 -1.29 12.00
N ASN A 125 -3.64 0.02 11.73
CA ASN A 125 -2.39 0.78 11.57
C ASN A 125 -1.48 0.68 12.81
N ALA A 126 -2.05 0.64 14.02
CA ALA A 126 -1.29 0.43 15.25
C ALA A 126 -0.65 -0.97 15.29
N LYS A 127 -1.38 -2.03 14.91
CA LYS A 127 -0.82 -3.39 14.80
C LYS A 127 0.29 -3.48 13.77
N ALA A 128 0.07 -2.92 12.59
CA ALA A 128 1.10 -2.87 11.55
C ALA A 128 2.34 -2.10 12.03
N ARG A 129 2.17 -0.97 12.73
CA ARG A 129 3.28 -0.22 13.32
C ARG A 129 4.07 -1.05 14.33
N THR A 130 3.40 -1.76 15.24
CA THR A 130 4.06 -2.66 16.19
C THR A 130 4.84 -3.76 15.48
N ALA A 131 4.27 -4.37 14.44
CA ALA A 131 4.94 -5.40 13.64
C ALA A 131 6.17 -4.84 12.89
N CYS A 132 6.07 -3.63 12.30
CA CYS A 132 7.20 -2.95 11.68
C CYS A 132 8.33 -2.71 12.68
N GLN A 133 8.01 -2.20 13.88
CA GLN A 133 9.00 -1.96 14.94
C GLN A 133 9.71 -3.24 15.37
N ALA A 134 8.96 -4.33 15.55
CA ALA A 134 9.53 -5.63 15.94
C ALA A 134 10.49 -6.21 14.89
N LEU A 135 10.31 -5.86 13.61
CA LEU A 135 11.09 -6.37 12.48
C LEU A 135 12.10 -5.35 11.92
N ASN A 136 12.23 -4.18 12.55
CA ASN A 136 13.02 -3.05 12.07
C ASN A 136 12.67 -2.63 10.62
N LEU A 137 11.37 -2.57 10.31
CA LEU A 137 10.86 -2.04 9.04
C LEU A 137 10.43 -0.59 9.23
N HIS A 138 10.51 0.21 8.17
CA HIS A 138 10.06 1.60 8.21
C HIS A 138 8.54 1.67 8.10
N PHE A 139 7.93 2.55 8.88
CA PHE A 139 6.48 2.79 8.88
C PHE A 139 6.21 4.24 8.49
N ILE A 140 5.40 4.46 7.45
CA ILE A 140 4.99 5.80 7.03
C ILE A 140 3.49 5.99 7.27
N ASP A 141 3.15 7.05 7.99
CA ASP A 141 1.77 7.33 8.39
C ASP A 141 0.96 8.04 7.29
N MET A 142 0.40 7.24 6.38
CA MET A 142 -0.51 7.72 5.33
C MET A 142 -1.89 8.10 5.86
N TYR A 143 -2.29 7.58 7.02
CA TYR A 143 -3.54 7.98 7.67
C TYR A 143 -3.52 9.48 7.96
N SER A 144 -2.48 9.98 8.62
CA SER A 144 -2.32 11.40 8.92
C SER A 144 -2.25 12.25 7.64
N LEU A 145 -1.49 11.81 6.62
CA LEU A 145 -1.42 12.50 5.33
C LEU A 145 -2.80 12.59 4.65
N SER A 146 -3.55 11.49 4.61
CA SER A 146 -4.87 11.44 3.97
C SER A 146 -5.91 12.33 4.66
N ARG A 147 -5.73 12.69 5.94
CA ARG A 147 -6.59 13.66 6.65
C ARG A 147 -6.42 15.10 6.17
N MET A 148 -5.30 15.41 5.50
CA MET A 148 -5.07 16.73 4.90
C MET A 148 -5.74 16.88 3.54
N VAL A 149 -6.22 15.78 2.95
CA VAL A 149 -6.88 15.74 1.65
C VAL A 149 -8.36 16.10 1.81
N PRO A 150 -8.91 17.04 1.03
CA PRO A 150 -10.35 17.35 1.05
C PRO A 150 -11.21 16.14 0.69
N ASP A 151 -12.36 15.99 1.35
CA ASP A 151 -13.34 14.93 1.13
C ASP A 151 -13.83 14.82 -0.33
N SER A 152 -13.82 15.94 -1.05
CA SER A 152 -14.18 16.03 -2.47
C SER A 152 -13.23 15.27 -3.39
N LEU A 153 -12.01 14.96 -2.92
CA LEU A 153 -11.04 14.19 -3.70
C LEU A 153 -11.24 12.68 -3.56
N PHE A 154 -12.10 12.19 -2.67
CA PHE A 154 -12.41 10.77 -2.59
C PHE A 154 -13.43 10.35 -3.64
N SER A 155 -13.13 9.33 -4.44
CA SER A 155 -14.10 8.76 -5.40
C SER A 155 -15.16 7.91 -4.70
N ASP A 156 -14.81 7.25 -3.60
CA ASP A 156 -15.73 6.47 -2.76
C ASP A 156 -15.34 6.51 -1.27
N ALA A 157 -15.70 5.48 -0.50
CA ALA A 157 -15.40 5.37 0.92
C ALA A 157 -13.89 5.22 1.23
N ILE A 158 -13.09 4.70 0.29
CA ILE A 158 -11.71 4.24 0.51
C ILE A 158 -10.75 4.91 -0.47
N HIS A 159 -11.13 4.99 -1.74
CA HIS A 159 -10.25 5.44 -2.82
C HIS A 159 -10.19 6.97 -2.89
N ILE A 160 -8.97 7.50 -2.88
CA ILE A 160 -8.66 8.89 -3.16
C ILE A 160 -8.49 9.01 -4.68
N GLY A 161 -9.33 9.80 -5.33
CA GLY A 161 -9.30 10.00 -6.77
C GLY A 161 -8.04 10.74 -7.25
N ASN A 162 -7.76 10.57 -8.55
CA ASN A 162 -6.57 11.12 -9.22
C ASN A 162 -6.70 12.59 -9.63
N VAL A 163 -7.64 13.36 -9.07
CA VAL A 163 -7.83 14.77 -9.44
C VAL A 163 -6.52 15.53 -9.17
N LEU A 164 -5.87 15.93 -10.26
CA LEU A 164 -4.55 16.58 -10.27
C LEU A 164 -3.40 15.76 -9.62
N ASN A 165 -3.60 14.47 -9.35
CA ASN A 165 -2.62 13.57 -8.70
C ASN A 165 -1.99 14.12 -7.40
N ILE A 166 -2.68 15.04 -6.70
CA ILE A 166 -2.08 15.79 -5.58
C ILE A 166 -1.68 14.84 -4.45
N TYR A 167 -2.60 13.97 -4.01
CA TYR A 167 -2.33 13.04 -2.92
C TYR A 167 -1.18 12.07 -3.25
N TYR A 168 -1.21 11.47 -4.45
CA TYR A 168 -0.18 10.54 -4.89
C TYR A 168 1.18 11.20 -5.05
N THR A 169 1.21 12.47 -5.47
CA THR A 169 2.45 13.27 -5.51
C THR A 169 3.01 13.48 -4.12
N TRP A 170 2.17 13.83 -3.14
CA TRP A 170 2.61 13.98 -1.75
C TRP A 170 3.07 12.67 -1.13
N ALA A 171 2.30 11.58 -1.31
CA ALA A 171 2.65 10.26 -0.80
C ALA A 171 3.97 9.77 -1.40
N SER A 172 4.14 9.87 -2.72
CA SER A 172 5.37 9.48 -3.40
C SER A 172 6.56 10.32 -2.93
N ARG A 173 6.42 11.64 -2.80
CA ARG A 173 7.48 12.50 -2.27
C ARG A 173 7.86 12.14 -0.84
N LEU A 174 6.88 11.87 0.03
CA LEU A 174 7.14 11.46 1.40
C LEU A 174 7.92 10.15 1.46
N ILE A 175 7.54 9.16 0.65
CA ILE A 175 8.24 7.88 0.53
C ILE A 175 9.69 8.09 0.05
N TRP A 176 9.88 8.83 -1.05
CA TRP A 176 11.21 9.06 -1.62
C TRP A 176 12.13 9.86 -0.69
N MET A 177 11.64 10.94 -0.09
CA MET A 177 12.42 11.73 0.87
C MET A 177 12.81 10.89 2.08
N THR A 178 11.90 10.05 2.59
CA THR A 178 12.22 9.13 3.69
C THR A 178 13.32 8.16 3.27
N TYR A 179 13.24 7.64 2.04
CA TYR A 179 14.22 6.69 1.54
C TYR A 179 15.60 7.33 1.35
N GLU A 180 15.66 8.52 0.76
CA GLU A 180 16.90 9.29 0.62
C GLU A 180 17.55 9.57 1.96
N MET A 181 16.77 9.96 2.98
CA MET A 181 17.29 10.17 4.34
C MET A 181 17.97 8.91 4.90
N LEU A 182 17.35 7.74 4.72
CA LEU A 182 17.89 6.46 5.19
C LEU A 182 19.18 6.04 4.48
N LEU A 183 19.40 6.47 3.24
CA LEU A 183 20.65 6.22 2.51
C LEU A 183 21.80 7.12 3.00
N THR A 184 21.47 8.25 3.63
CA THR A 184 22.46 9.24 4.08
C THR A 184 22.85 9.12 5.55
N GLU A 185 22.08 8.35 6.34
CA GLU A 185 22.41 8.07 7.74
C GLU A 185 23.51 6.98 7.81
N PRO A 186 24.70 7.29 8.37
CA PRO A 186 25.84 6.37 8.44
C PRO A 186 25.70 5.25 9.47
#